data_AF-A0A7X2TEQ4-F1
#
_entry.id   AF-A0A7X2TEQ4-F1
#
_cell.length_a   1.000
_cell.length_b   1.000
_cell.length_c   1.000
_cell.angle_alpha   90.00
_cell.angle_beta   90.00
_cell.angle_gamma   90.00
#
_symmetry.space_group_name_H-M   'P 1'
#
loop_
_entity.id
_entity.type
_entity.pdbx_description
1 polymer ?
#
loop_
_entity_poly.entity_id
_entity_poly.type
_entity_poly.pdbx_seq_one_letter_code
_entity_poly.pdbx_strand_id
1 'polypeptide(L)'
;MHLDAVKQLIKALTTQKKFPFSTPELRNELKHTLWLLDRVDSAKELIKLLREDPVFENYTIIPAVGDGRVDENDDNQKSFEKVMEAIHGNPEKGIAPADRTITVSVGQLTTGVTVPEWIGVLILSNIESSALYMQAAFRAQNPYLGMQYSKKE
;
A
#
# COMPACT_ATOMS: atom_id res chain seq x y z
N MET A 1 20.90 10.93 9.48
CA MET A 1 21.29 10.84 8.06
C MET A 1 20.26 10.12 7.16
N HIS A 2 19.39 9.23 7.67
CA HIS A 2 18.38 8.55 6.84
C HIS A 2 17.02 9.28 6.72
N LEU A 3 16.60 10.02 7.75
CA LEU A 3 15.28 10.67 7.77
C LEU A 3 15.08 11.71 6.66
N ASP A 4 16.10 12.53 6.40
CA ASP A 4 16.04 13.57 5.37
C ASP A 4 15.91 12.99 3.96
N ALA A 5 16.57 11.85 3.71
CA ALA A 5 16.46 11.13 2.44
C ALA A 5 15.04 10.58 2.22
N VAL A 6 14.40 10.06 3.28
CA VAL A 6 13.00 9.61 3.21
C VAL A 6 12.05 10.78 2.96
N LYS A 7 12.25 11.91 3.64
CA LYS A 7 11.46 13.13 3.40
C LYS A 7 11.64 13.65 1.97
N GLN A 8 12.86 13.62 1.44
CA GLN A 8 13.13 13.97 0.05
C GLN A 8 12.44 13.01 -0.93
N LEU A 9 12.43 11.71 -0.64
CA LEU A 9 11.70 10.73 -1.45
C LEU A 9 10.21 11.00 -1.47
N ILE A 10 9.58 11.19 -0.30
CA ILE A 10 8.15 11.52 -0.19
C ILE A 10 7.83 12.79 -1.00
N LYS A 11 8.67 13.83 -0.84
CA LYS A 11 8.53 15.06 -1.62
C LYS A 11 8.69 14.82 -3.12
N ALA A 12 9.63 13.98 -3.56
CA ALA A 12 9.81 13.64 -4.96
C ALA A 12 8.57 12.90 -5.52
N LEU A 13 8.03 11.92 -4.77
CA LEU A 13 6.80 11.22 -5.13
C LEU A 13 5.64 12.20 -5.38
N THR A 14 5.49 13.20 -4.51
CA THR A 14 4.33 14.09 -4.55
C THR A 14 4.49 15.31 -5.45
N THR A 15 5.73 15.71 -5.80
CA THR A 15 5.99 16.97 -6.52
C THR A 15 6.81 16.85 -7.80
N GLN A 16 7.63 15.80 -7.96
CA GLN A 16 8.49 15.69 -9.13
C GLN A 16 7.72 15.13 -10.31
N LYS A 17 7.71 15.86 -11.44
CA LYS A 17 7.01 15.44 -12.65
C LYS A 17 7.44 14.01 -13.06
N LYS A 18 6.46 13.18 -13.43
CA LYS A 18 6.61 11.75 -13.78
C LYS A 18 6.81 10.78 -12.62
N PHE A 19 6.88 11.25 -11.36
CA PHE A 19 6.83 10.35 -10.21
C PHE A 19 5.40 9.92 -9.91
N PRO A 20 5.21 8.69 -9.38
CA PRO A 20 3.89 8.24 -8.95
C PRO A 20 3.42 9.16 -7.83
N PHE A 21 2.15 9.58 -7.89
CA PHE A 21 1.53 10.59 -7.00
C PHE A 21 1.89 12.07 -7.25
N SER A 22 2.64 12.39 -8.31
CA SER A 22 3.03 13.79 -8.59
C SER A 22 1.90 14.69 -9.08
N THR A 23 0.82 14.12 -9.62
CA THR A 23 -0.35 14.87 -10.10
C THR A 23 -1.66 14.29 -9.56
N PRO A 24 -2.75 15.08 -9.49
CA PRO A 24 -4.07 14.60 -9.09
C PRO A 24 -4.57 13.41 -9.93
N GLU A 25 -4.28 13.40 -11.22
CA GLU A 25 -4.68 12.32 -12.14
C GLU A 25 -4.01 11.01 -11.76
N LEU A 26 -2.67 11.03 -11.56
CA LEU A 26 -1.93 9.85 -11.11
C LEU A 26 -2.39 9.38 -9.72
N ARG A 27 -2.79 10.29 -8.83
CA ARG A 27 -3.33 9.94 -7.51
C ARG A 27 -4.70 9.27 -7.61
N ASN A 28 -5.53 9.67 -8.57
CA ASN A 28 -6.82 9.06 -8.85
C ASN A 28 -6.68 7.69 -9.54
N GLU A 29 -5.61 7.50 -10.32
CA GLU A 29 -5.25 6.20 -10.89
C GLU A 29 -4.59 5.26 -9.88
N LEU A 30 -3.98 5.77 -8.81
CA LEU A 30 -3.30 5.00 -7.76
C LEU A 30 -4.07 5.05 -6.43
N LYS A 31 -5.33 4.63 -6.46
CA LYS A 31 -6.22 4.56 -5.28
C LYS A 31 -5.72 3.61 -4.20
N HIS A 32 -5.44 2.35 -4.54
CA HIS A 32 -4.97 1.35 -3.58
C HIS A 32 -3.61 0.84 -3.99
N THR A 33 -2.61 1.01 -3.13
CA THR A 33 -1.23 0.63 -3.46
C THR A 33 -0.58 -0.17 -2.35
N LEU A 34 0.35 -1.05 -2.73
CA LEU A 34 1.19 -1.84 -1.83
C LEU A 34 2.62 -1.30 -1.86
N TRP A 35 3.16 -0.94 -0.70
CA TRP A 35 4.50 -0.41 -0.54
C TRP A 35 5.34 -1.43 0.25
N LEU A 36 6.40 -1.95 -0.37
CA LEU A 36 7.24 -3.01 0.18
C LEU A 36 8.54 -2.43 0.73
N LEU A 37 8.86 -2.75 1.99
CA LEU A 37 10.10 -2.38 2.68
C LEU A 37 10.82 -3.63 3.20
N ASP A 38 12.06 -3.46 3.65
CA ASP A 38 12.92 -4.52 4.18
C ASP A 38 12.93 -4.61 5.71
N ARG A 39 12.54 -3.54 6.43
CA ARG A 39 12.62 -3.46 7.90
C ARG A 39 11.36 -2.87 8.53
N VAL A 40 10.93 -3.50 9.62
CA VAL A 40 9.75 -3.09 10.41
C VAL A 40 9.90 -1.66 10.95
N ASP A 41 11.07 -1.31 11.48
CA ASP A 41 11.31 0.03 12.03
C ASP A 41 11.28 1.11 10.94
N SER A 42 11.86 0.82 9.76
CA SER A 42 11.77 1.71 8.60
C SER A 42 10.31 1.94 8.18
N ALA A 43 9.50 0.88 8.16
CA ALA A 43 8.08 0.97 7.82
C ALA A 43 7.30 1.82 8.83
N LYS A 44 7.54 1.63 10.14
CA LYS A 44 6.89 2.43 11.19
C LYS A 44 7.21 3.91 11.07
N GLU A 45 8.47 4.27 10.81
CA GLU A 45 8.86 5.67 10.62
C GLU A 45 8.29 6.25 9.32
N LEU A 46 8.30 5.48 8.22
CA LEU A 46 7.68 5.90 6.97
C LEU A 46 6.17 6.18 7.15
N ILE A 47 5.45 5.31 7.85
CA ILE A 47 4.01 5.49 8.12
C ILE A 47 3.75 6.81 8.86
N LYS A 48 4.59 7.17 9.83
CA LYS A 48 4.47 8.47 10.52
C LYS A 48 4.62 9.62 9.55
N LEU A 49 5.65 9.59 8.71
CA LEU A 49 5.91 10.65 7.72
C LEU A 49 4.80 10.76 6.68
N LEU A 50 4.23 9.63 6.22
CA LEU A 50 3.12 9.63 5.27
C LEU A 50 1.87 10.28 5.86
N ARG A 51 1.61 10.08 7.16
CA ARG A 51 0.48 10.70 7.85
C ARG A 51 0.65 12.21 8.06
N GLU A 52 1.88 12.71 8.03
CA GLU A 52 2.20 14.14 8.14
C GLU A 52 2.32 14.84 6.78
N ASP A 53 2.36 14.07 5.68
CA ASP A 53 2.51 14.63 4.33
C ASP A 53 1.17 15.16 3.79
N PRO A 54 1.09 16.40 3.25
CA PRO A 54 -0.17 17.00 2.78
C PRO A 54 -0.90 16.23 1.68
N VAL A 55 -0.21 15.35 0.95
CA VAL A 55 -0.85 14.50 -0.06
C VAL A 55 -1.30 13.19 0.57
N PHE A 56 -0.40 12.53 1.30
CA PHE A 56 -0.65 11.20 1.84
C PHE A 56 -1.51 11.18 3.12
N GLU A 57 -1.73 12.32 3.79
CA GLU A 57 -2.71 12.45 4.87
C GLU A 57 -4.14 12.08 4.42
N ASN A 58 -4.41 12.20 3.12
CA ASN A 58 -5.69 11.84 2.51
C ASN A 58 -5.80 10.36 2.13
N TYR A 59 -4.81 9.54 2.47
CA TYR A 59 -4.79 8.09 2.24
C TYR A 59 -4.95 7.35 3.56
N THR A 60 -5.73 6.26 3.54
CA THR A 60 -5.77 5.34 4.68
C THR A 60 -4.51 4.47 4.68
N ILE A 61 -3.59 4.75 5.60
CA ILE A 61 -2.33 4.02 5.73
C ILE A 61 -2.52 2.77 6.60
N ILE A 62 -2.31 1.59 6.00
CA ILE A 62 -2.52 0.27 6.61
C ILE A 62 -1.16 -0.39 6.87
N PRO A 63 -0.74 -0.52 8.13
CA PRO A 63 0.47 -1.25 8.48
C PRO A 63 0.21 -2.77 8.39
N ALA A 64 0.90 -3.45 7.48
CA ALA A 64 1.00 -4.90 7.37
C ALA A 64 2.43 -5.33 7.70
N VAL A 65 2.86 -5.01 8.92
CA VAL A 65 4.17 -5.36 9.44
C VAL A 65 3.98 -6.27 10.64
N GLY A 66 4.59 -7.45 10.63
CA GLY A 66 4.52 -8.39 11.74
C GLY A 66 5.09 -7.78 13.02
N ASP A 67 4.67 -8.31 14.17
CA ASP A 67 5.19 -7.88 15.47
C ASP A 67 6.49 -8.62 15.88
N GLY A 68 6.99 -9.50 15.01
CA GLY A 68 8.19 -10.31 15.23
C GLY A 68 7.93 -11.60 16.01
N ARG A 69 6.66 -11.99 16.22
CA ARG A 69 6.29 -13.25 16.88
C ARG A 69 6.19 -14.40 15.89
N VAL A 70 6.24 -15.61 16.45
CA VAL A 70 6.48 -16.89 15.75
C VAL A 70 5.28 -17.36 14.92
N ASP A 71 4.10 -16.76 15.08
CA ASP A 71 2.88 -17.20 14.37
C ASP A 71 2.57 -16.31 13.15
N GLU A 72 3.45 -16.38 12.16
CA GLU A 72 3.39 -15.54 10.95
C GLU A 72 2.09 -15.71 10.14
N ASN A 73 1.43 -16.87 10.22
CA ASN A 73 0.22 -17.17 9.46
C ASN A 73 -1.01 -16.42 10.00
N ASP A 74 -1.20 -16.37 11.32
CA ASP A 74 -2.30 -15.66 11.96
C ASP A 74 -2.15 -14.14 11.75
N ASP A 75 -0.92 -13.64 11.83
CA ASP A 75 -0.61 -12.23 11.55
C ASP A 75 -0.89 -11.85 10.08
N ASN A 76 -0.60 -12.75 9.13
CA ASN A 76 -0.85 -12.50 7.72
C ASN A 76 -2.36 -12.43 7.41
N GLN A 77 -3.16 -13.32 8.01
CA GLN A 77 -4.62 -13.30 7.87
C GLN A 77 -5.23 -12.02 8.46
N LYS A 78 -4.79 -11.60 9.65
CA LYS A 78 -5.23 -10.34 10.27
C LYS A 78 -4.86 -9.13 9.43
N SER A 79 -3.66 -9.11 8.86
CA SER A 79 -3.22 -8.03 7.95
C SER A 79 -4.06 -8.01 6.68
N PHE A 80 -4.41 -9.17 6.13
CA PHE A 80 -5.28 -9.27 4.96
C PHE A 80 -6.68 -8.72 5.26
N GLU A 81 -7.29 -9.14 6.37
CA GLU A 81 -8.60 -8.66 6.81
C GLU A 81 -8.61 -7.14 6.99
N LYS A 82 -7.59 -6.56 7.63
CA LYS A 82 -7.47 -5.10 7.77
C LYS A 82 -7.41 -4.38 6.42
N VAL A 83 -6.73 -4.96 5.44
CA VAL A 83 -6.66 -4.39 4.08
C VAL A 83 -8.03 -4.43 3.42
N MET A 84 -8.71 -5.57 3.46
CA MET A 84 -10.04 -5.72 2.87
C MET A 84 -11.08 -4.84 3.55
N GLU A 85 -11.05 -4.73 4.89
CA GLU A 85 -11.93 -3.84 5.65
C GLU A 85 -11.68 -2.36 5.34
N ALA A 86 -10.42 -1.96 5.16
CA ALA A 86 -10.11 -0.58 4.78
C ALA A 86 -10.58 -0.26 3.36
N ILE A 87 -10.43 -1.19 2.41
CA ILE A 87 -10.78 -0.98 1.01
C ILE A 87 -12.31 -1.04 0.80
N HIS A 88 -12.99 -2.05 1.34
CA HIS A 88 -14.41 -2.29 1.10
C HIS A 88 -15.33 -1.76 2.21
N GLY A 89 -14.76 -1.37 3.35
CA GLY A 89 -15.53 -1.05 4.55
C GLY A 89 -15.96 -2.30 5.31
N ASN A 90 -16.45 -2.09 6.53
CA ASN A 90 -17.12 -3.08 7.34
C ASN A 90 -18.29 -2.40 8.08
N PRO A 91 -19.52 -2.49 7.56
CA PRO A 91 -20.69 -1.85 8.16
C PRO A 91 -20.99 -2.32 9.59
N GLU A 92 -20.73 -3.59 9.90
CA GLU A 92 -20.95 -4.15 11.25
C GLU A 92 -19.99 -3.52 12.29
N LYS A 93 -18.79 -3.13 11.84
CA LYS A 93 -17.82 -2.38 12.65
C LYS A 93 -17.93 -0.86 12.50
N GLY A 94 -18.88 -0.35 11.72
CA GLY A 94 -19.05 1.07 11.45
C GLY A 94 -17.92 1.69 10.61
N ILE A 95 -17.20 0.87 9.82
CA ILE A 95 -16.08 1.29 8.98
C ILE A 95 -16.59 1.55 7.56
N ALA A 96 -16.44 2.78 7.07
CA ALA A 96 -16.73 3.11 5.67
C ALA A 96 -15.56 2.72 4.75
N PRO A 97 -15.82 2.37 3.46
CA PRO A 97 -14.76 2.13 2.49
C PRO A 97 -13.89 3.37 2.29
N ALA A 98 -12.57 3.19 2.30
CA ALA A 98 -11.63 4.25 2.00
C ALA A 98 -11.54 4.48 0.49
N ASP A 99 -11.60 5.74 0.02
CA ASP A 99 -11.36 6.05 -1.40
C ASP A 99 -9.93 5.71 -1.82
N ARG A 100 -8.97 5.82 -0.89
CA ARG A 100 -7.55 5.57 -1.16
C ARG A 100 -6.85 4.90 0.01
N THR A 101 -6.01 3.92 -0.30
CA THR A 101 -5.25 3.16 0.70
C THR A 101 -3.79 2.98 0.29
N ILE A 102 -2.90 2.99 1.28
CA ILE A 102 -1.50 2.58 1.15
C ILE A 102 -1.26 1.47 2.16
N THR A 103 -1.02 0.25 1.67
CA THR A 103 -0.62 -0.87 2.51
C THR A 103 0.90 -0.90 2.59
N VAL A 104 1.46 -0.77 3.79
CA VAL A 104 2.92 -0.79 4.01
C VAL A 104 3.30 -2.14 4.58
N SER A 105 4.10 -2.92 3.85
CA SER A 105 4.47 -4.29 4.22
C SER A 105 5.98 -4.52 4.26
N VAL A 106 6.42 -5.41 5.15
CA VAL A 106 7.78 -5.94 5.25
C VAL A 106 7.75 -7.46 5.04
N GLY A 107 7.23 -7.89 3.89
CA GLY A 107 7.12 -9.31 3.53
C GLY A 107 5.82 -10.01 3.94
N GLN A 108 4.93 -9.35 4.70
CA GLN A 108 3.56 -9.83 4.85
C GLN A 108 2.78 -9.60 3.56
N LEU A 109 1.76 -10.42 3.34
CA LEU A 109 0.87 -10.37 2.19
C LEU A 109 1.58 -10.58 0.84
N THR A 110 2.86 -11.00 0.80
CA THR A 110 3.61 -11.23 -0.44
C THR A 110 3.49 -12.67 -0.98
N THR A 111 3.03 -13.61 -0.16
CA THR A 111 2.81 -15.01 -0.53
C THR A 111 1.41 -15.47 -0.11
N GLY A 112 0.81 -16.34 -0.92
CA GLY A 112 -0.47 -17.00 -0.57
C GLY A 112 -1.72 -16.12 -0.54
N VAL A 113 -1.60 -14.80 -0.74
CA VAL A 113 -2.73 -13.85 -0.75
C VAL A 113 -2.66 -12.91 -1.96
N THR A 114 -3.83 -12.55 -2.48
CA THR A 114 -4.01 -11.63 -3.60
C THR A 114 -5.07 -10.61 -3.22
N VAL A 115 -4.72 -9.32 -3.29
CA VAL A 115 -5.66 -8.20 -3.17
C VAL A 115 -5.78 -7.55 -4.56
N PRO A 116 -6.83 -7.85 -5.33
CA PRO A 116 -6.95 -7.42 -6.72
C PRO A 116 -7.09 -5.90 -6.88
N GLU A 117 -7.47 -5.19 -5.83
CA GLU A 117 -7.63 -3.73 -5.82
C GLU A 117 -6.29 -2.99 -5.83
N TRP A 118 -5.17 -3.65 -5.51
CA TRP A 118 -3.85 -3.01 -5.59
C TRP A 118 -3.45 -2.76 -7.04
N ILE A 119 -3.60 -1.51 -7.46
CA ILE A 119 -3.29 -1.05 -8.82
C ILE A 119 -1.87 -0.49 -8.98
N GLY A 120 -1.11 -0.39 -7.89
CA GLY A 120 0.30 0.00 -7.90
C GLY A 120 1.09 -0.68 -6.80
N VAL A 121 2.31 -1.11 -7.14
CA VAL A 121 3.28 -1.65 -6.17
C VAL A 121 4.53 -0.78 -6.18
N LEU A 122 4.88 -0.22 -5.03
CA LEU A 122 6.09 0.55 -4.84
C LEU A 122 7.08 -0.27 -4.02
N ILE A 123 8.23 -0.60 -4.59
CA ILE A 123 9.26 -1.37 -3.89
C ILE A 123 10.33 -0.42 -3.39
N LEU A 124 10.35 -0.22 -2.07
CA LEU A 124 11.21 0.71 -1.34
C LEU A 124 12.27 -0.03 -0.53
N SER A 125 12.66 -1.23 -0.99
CA SER A 125 13.69 -2.08 -0.41
C SER A 125 14.82 -2.30 -1.41
N ASN A 126 16.01 -2.62 -0.89
CA ASN A 126 17.05 -3.21 -1.72
C ASN A 126 16.63 -4.65 -2.02
N ILE A 127 16.04 -4.89 -3.19
CA ILE A 127 15.60 -6.24 -3.56
C ILE A 127 16.84 -7.05 -3.93
N GLU A 128 17.35 -7.83 -2.99
CA GLU A 128 18.54 -8.67 -3.23
C GLU A 128 18.26 -9.86 -4.16
N SER A 129 16.98 -10.25 -4.34
CA SER A 129 16.57 -11.43 -5.12
C SER A 129 15.65 -11.09 -6.29
N SER A 130 16.04 -11.51 -7.50
CA SER A 130 15.27 -11.37 -8.74
C SER A 130 13.87 -11.98 -8.67
N ALA A 131 13.68 -13.04 -7.88
CA ALA A 131 12.38 -13.68 -7.69
C ALA A 131 11.37 -12.77 -6.99
N LEU A 132 11.80 -12.01 -5.97
CA LEU A 132 10.91 -11.12 -5.22
C LEU A 132 10.49 -9.92 -6.08
N TYR A 133 11.41 -9.38 -6.88
CA TYR A 133 11.09 -8.34 -7.88
C TYR A 133 10.04 -8.85 -8.86
N MET A 134 10.25 -10.04 -9.42
CA MET A 134 9.33 -10.64 -10.39
C MET A 134 7.94 -10.89 -9.78
N GLN A 135 7.88 -11.44 -8.56
CA GLN A 135 6.62 -11.66 -7.83
C GLN A 135 5.88 -10.35 -7.54
N ALA A 136 6.59 -9.29 -7.17
CA ALA A 136 5.99 -7.98 -6.94
C ALA A 136 5.49 -7.33 -8.24
N ALA A 137 6.27 -7.41 -9.33
CA ALA A 137 5.91 -6.84 -10.62
C ALA A 137 4.65 -7.48 -11.24
N PHE A 138 4.50 -8.80 -11.13
CA PHE A 138 3.32 -9.50 -11.66
C PHE A 138 2.02 -9.20 -10.91
N ARG A 139 2.07 -8.67 -9.69
CA ARG A 139 0.86 -8.25 -8.96
C ARG A 139 0.16 -7.06 -9.61
N ALA A 140 0.92 -6.15 -10.23
CA ALA A 140 0.39 -5.00 -10.94
C ALA A 140 -0.09 -5.31 -12.38
N GLN A 141 0.09 -6.55 -12.87
CA GLN A 141 -0.22 -6.87 -14.27
C GLN A 141 -1.69 -7.17 -14.57
N ASN A 142 -2.54 -7.39 -13.55
CA ASN A 142 -3.96 -7.60 -13.77
C ASN A 142 -4.72 -6.29 -13.55
N PRO A 143 -5.14 -5.57 -14.62
CA PRO A 143 -5.96 -4.38 -14.45
C PRO A 143 -7.27 -4.75 -13.76
N TYR A 144 -7.53 -4.12 -12.60
CA TYR A 144 -8.80 -4.26 -11.91
C TYR A 144 -9.89 -3.50 -12.68
N LEU A 145 -10.73 -4.24 -13.42
CA LEU A 145 -11.96 -3.68 -13.98
C LEU A 145 -12.97 -3.49 -12.84
N GLY A 146 -12.95 -2.32 -12.20
CA GLY A 146 -13.97 -1.95 -11.23
C GLY A 146 -15.36 -2.12 -11.84
N MET A 147 -16.23 -2.88 -11.18
CA MET A 147 -17.60 -3.12 -11.66
C MET A 147 -18.37 -1.80 -11.74
N GLN A 148 -18.48 -1.23 -12.94
CA GLN A 148 -19.54 -0.28 -13.25
C GLN A 148 -20.86 -1.03 -13.38
N TYR A 149 -21.55 -1.26 -12.26
CA TYR A 149 -22.98 -1.51 -12.31
C TYR A 149 -23.69 -0.17 -12.57
N SER A 150 -23.78 0.18 -13.85
CA SER A 150 -24.83 1.09 -14.30
C SER A 150 -26.16 0.38 -14.08
N LYS A 151 -26.96 0.86 -13.12
CA LYS A 151 -28.39 0.59 -13.12
C LYS A 151 -28.93 1.15 -14.43
N LYS A 152 -29.15 0.28 -15.42
CA LYS A 152 -30.08 0.60 -16.51
C LYS A 152 -31.49 0.44 -15.96
N GLU A 153 -32.25 1.50 -16.18
CA GLU A 153 -33.69 1.67 -15.98
C GLU A 153 -34.51 0.53 -16.63
#